data_AF-A0A2W2DGX2-F1
#
_entry.id   AF-A0A2W2DGX2-F1
#
_cell.length_a   1.000
_cell.length_b   1.000
_cell.length_c   1.000
_cell.angle_alpha   90.00
_cell.angle_beta   90.00
_cell.angle_gamma   90.00
#
_symmetry.space_group_name_H-M   'P 1'
#
loop_
_entity.id
_entity.type
_entity.pdbx_description
1 polymer ?
#
loop_
_entity_poly.entity_id
_entity_poly.type
_entity_poly.pdbx_seq_one_letter_code
_entity_poly.pdbx_strand_id
1 'polypeptide(L)'
;MAQLYAVAVIVSIGTAFFDVAHLSFLPSIVTKEQLPKSMGTLESVRSLSVLFGPGLGGWLVQVLTAPIAIVVDAVSYMVSAILLATVKAKETPSGERVSLMEGLRYVLGHPVLRLIGLVGAMNMFVSGIFAIVQPLYLVDELGVSAAAYGLMVSGAGVGGLLGALLASRVIARFGHGPTMWGTAVLMLPLFVLVAFTGPGWRLALFPIGMALISLVGVMNNVAQGSYRQAICPEALRGRMNA
;
A
#
# COMPACT_ATOMS: atom_id res chain seq x y z
N MET A 1 15.08 22.88 0.96
CA MET A 1 13.63 22.59 0.80
C MET A 1 13.22 22.39 -0.65
N ALA A 2 13.42 23.34 -1.58
CA ALA A 2 13.01 23.18 -2.99
C ALA A 2 13.56 21.91 -3.67
N GLN A 3 14.82 21.54 -3.38
CA GLN A 3 15.44 20.31 -3.91
C GLN A 3 14.76 19.03 -3.41
N LEU A 4 14.32 18.98 -2.14
CA LEU A 4 13.61 17.82 -1.58
C LEU A 4 12.23 17.66 -2.23
N TYR A 5 11.51 18.77 -2.45
CA TYR A 5 10.24 18.74 -3.16
C TYR A 5 10.40 18.30 -4.61
N ALA A 6 11.44 18.78 -5.31
CA ALA A 6 11.72 18.36 -6.68
C ALA A 6 12.00 16.85 -6.76
N VAL A 7 12.83 16.31 -5.86
CA VAL A 7 13.12 14.87 -5.79
C VAL A 7 11.85 14.08 -5.44
N ALA A 8 11.06 14.52 -4.46
CA ALA A 8 9.82 13.86 -4.09
C ALA A 8 8.81 13.81 -5.25
N VAL A 9 8.70 14.89 -6.04
CA VAL A 9 7.85 14.93 -7.24
C VAL A 9 8.36 13.94 -8.29
N ILE A 10 9.67 13.92 -8.57
CA ILE A 10 10.26 12.99 -9.53
C ILE A 10 10.03 11.54 -9.12
N VAL A 11 10.28 11.22 -7.85
CA VAL A 11 10.05 9.88 -7.29
C VAL A 11 8.57 9.51 -7.40
N SER A 12 7.65 10.39 -7.01
CA SER A 12 6.21 10.13 -7.06
C SER A 12 5.72 9.88 -8.49
N ILE A 13 6.21 10.64 -9.47
CA ILE A 13 5.92 10.42 -10.89
C ILE A 13 6.45 9.04 -11.31
N GLY A 14 7.69 8.72 -10.94
CA GLY A 14 8.31 7.42 -11.22
C GLY A 14 7.52 6.25 -10.63
N THR A 15 7.08 6.37 -9.38
CA THR A 15 6.25 5.35 -8.70
C THR A 15 4.92 5.16 -9.41
N ALA A 16 4.26 6.24 -9.84
CA ALA A 16 3.00 6.14 -10.58
C ALA A 16 3.17 5.36 -11.90
N PHE A 17 4.24 5.63 -12.65
CA PHE A 17 4.56 4.85 -13.86
C PHE A 17 4.89 3.40 -13.52
N PHE A 18 5.67 3.16 -12.47
CA PHE A 18 6.06 1.82 -12.03
C PHE A 18 4.87 0.98 -11.60
N ASP A 19 3.94 1.55 -10.83
CA ASP A 19 2.73 0.86 -10.36
C ASP A 19 1.87 0.37 -11.53
N VAL A 20 1.69 1.20 -12.56
CA VAL A 20 0.95 0.85 -13.78
C VAL A 20 1.71 -0.16 -14.64
N ALA A 21 3.02 0.02 -14.78
CA ALA A 21 3.86 -0.85 -15.60
C ALA A 21 3.99 -2.26 -15.00
N HIS A 22 4.22 -2.39 -13.70
CA HIS A 22 4.47 -3.71 -13.09
C HIS A 22 3.24 -4.65 -13.19
N LEU A 23 2.03 -4.10 -13.07
CA LEU A 23 0.78 -4.85 -13.22
C LEU A 23 0.59 -5.36 -14.66
N SER A 24 1.01 -4.56 -15.65
CA SER A 24 0.88 -4.87 -17.07
C SER A 24 2.01 -5.75 -17.61
N PHE A 25 3.18 -5.72 -16.96
CA PHE A 25 4.39 -6.42 -17.40
C PHE A 25 4.46 -7.86 -16.89
N LEU A 26 3.85 -8.16 -15.74
CA LEU A 26 3.87 -9.52 -15.19
C LEU A 26 3.26 -10.57 -16.15
N PRO A 27 2.09 -10.35 -16.79
CA PRO A 27 1.51 -11.31 -17.73
C PRO A 27 2.27 -11.50 -19.04
N SER A 28 3.22 -10.61 -19.38
CA SER A 28 4.03 -10.73 -20.60
C SER A 28 5.31 -11.56 -20.40
N ILE A 29 5.72 -11.80 -19.15
CA ILE A 29 6.95 -12.54 -18.80
C ILE A 29 6.66 -13.98 -18.36
N VAL A 30 5.51 -14.23 -17.71
CA VAL A 30 5.18 -15.55 -17.16
C VAL A 30 4.03 -16.21 -17.90
N THR A 31 4.10 -17.54 -18.06
CA THR A 31 3.00 -18.29 -18.69
C THR A 31 1.76 -18.29 -17.79
N LYS A 32 0.60 -18.56 -18.39
CA LYS A 32 -0.69 -18.56 -17.66
C LYS A 32 -0.70 -19.51 -16.47
N GLU A 33 0.04 -20.63 -16.54
CA GLU A 33 0.14 -21.59 -15.42
C GLU A 33 1.03 -21.07 -14.27
N GLN A 34 1.95 -20.14 -14.54
CA GLN A 34 2.89 -19.60 -13.55
C GLN A 34 2.39 -18.32 -12.88
N LEU A 35 1.42 -17.63 -13.48
CA LEU A 35 0.84 -16.38 -12.96
C LEU A 35 0.44 -16.44 -11.47
N PRO A 36 -0.28 -17.47 -10.97
CA PRO A 36 -0.65 -17.52 -9.55
C PRO A 36 0.56 -17.61 -8.62
N LYS A 37 1.58 -18.38 -9.02
CA LYS A 37 2.82 -18.54 -8.24
C LYS A 37 3.63 -17.24 -8.20
N SER A 38 3.73 -16.56 -9.34
CA SER A 38 4.47 -15.28 -9.47
C SER A 38 3.78 -14.14 -8.73
N MET A 39 2.44 -14.02 -8.84
CA MET A 39 1.67 -13.05 -8.05
C MET A 39 1.78 -13.34 -6.54
N GLY A 40 1.71 -14.60 -6.13
CA GLY A 40 1.90 -14.98 -4.72
C GLY A 40 3.28 -14.61 -4.18
N THR A 41 4.31 -14.71 -5.01
CA THR A 41 5.68 -14.32 -4.65
C THR A 41 5.81 -12.80 -4.49
N LEU A 42 5.27 -12.02 -5.43
CA LEU A 42 5.25 -10.56 -5.35
C LEU A 42 4.51 -10.06 -4.12
N GLU A 43 3.36 -10.64 -3.82
CA GLU A 43 2.58 -10.25 -2.63
C GLU A 43 3.30 -10.62 -1.34
N SER A 44 4.04 -11.73 -1.32
CA SER A 44 4.88 -12.12 -0.19
C SER A 44 6.01 -11.12 0.03
N VAL A 45 6.72 -10.73 -1.04
CA VAL A 45 7.77 -9.69 -0.97
C VAL A 45 7.19 -8.36 -0.48
N ARG A 46 6.04 -7.95 -1.02
CA ARG A 46 5.34 -6.72 -0.59
C ARG A 46 4.98 -6.76 0.89
N SER A 47 4.44 -7.87 1.37
CA SER A 47 4.07 -8.07 2.78
C SER A 47 5.29 -7.99 3.70
N LEU A 48 6.41 -8.60 3.30
CA LEU A 48 7.67 -8.52 4.03
C LEU A 48 8.21 -7.09 4.05
N SER A 49 8.15 -6.36 2.94
CA SER A 49 8.58 -4.95 2.87
C SER A 49 7.73 -4.05 3.77
N VAL A 50 6.41 -4.28 3.85
CA VAL A 50 5.54 -3.50 4.76
C VAL A 50 5.83 -3.84 6.23
N LEU A 51 6.14 -5.10 6.55
CA LEU A 51 6.42 -5.53 7.91
C LEU A 51 7.79 -5.03 8.41
N PHE A 52 8.83 -5.25 7.62
CA PHE A 52 10.21 -4.99 8.02
C PHE A 52 10.73 -3.64 7.56
N GLY A 53 10.15 -3.03 6.51
CA GLY A 53 10.61 -1.78 5.92
C GLY A 53 10.66 -0.61 6.90
N PRO A 54 9.56 -0.27 7.59
CA PRO A 54 9.56 0.85 8.55
C PRO A 54 10.55 0.65 9.70
N GLY A 55 10.65 -0.56 10.25
CA GLY A 55 11.59 -0.90 11.32
C GLY A 55 13.06 -0.82 10.88
N LEU A 56 13.40 -1.41 9.74
CA LEU A 56 14.75 -1.35 9.17
C LEU A 56 15.12 0.07 8.73
N GLY A 57 14.19 0.80 8.12
CA GLY A 57 14.39 2.20 7.72
C GLY A 57 14.60 3.13 8.91
N GLY A 58 13.79 2.99 9.96
CA GLY A 58 13.94 3.76 11.20
C GLY A 58 15.27 3.47 11.91
N TRP A 59 15.69 2.20 11.95
CA TRP A 59 17.00 1.81 12.47
C TRP A 59 18.15 2.38 11.64
N LEU A 60 18.07 2.30 10.31
CA LEU A 60 19.08 2.84 9.39
C LEU A 60 19.24 4.35 9.55
N VAL A 61 18.14 5.10 9.65
CA VAL A 61 18.15 6.55 9.89
C VAL A 61 18.75 6.87 11.25
N GLN A 62 18.49 6.07 12.29
CA GLN A 62 19.05 6.30 13.63
C GLN A 62 20.56 6.09 13.66
N VAL A 63 21.07 5.02 13.02
CA VAL A 63 22.50 4.66 13.07
C VAL A 63 23.33 5.47 12.07
N LEU A 64 22.80 5.71 10.87
CA LEU A 64 23.54 6.30 9.76
C LEU A 64 23.08 7.71 9.37
N THR A 65 22.08 8.30 10.04
CA THR A 65 21.43 9.59 9.68
C THR A 65 20.58 9.55 8.41
N ALA A 66 19.61 10.47 8.31
CA ALA A 66 18.65 10.53 7.20
C ALA A 66 19.28 10.64 5.79
N PRO A 67 20.35 11.43 5.56
CA PRO A 67 20.96 11.53 4.23
C PRO A 67 21.56 10.22 3.73
N ILE A 68 22.21 9.43 4.61
CA ILE A 68 22.81 8.15 4.21
C ILE A 68 21.71 7.12 3.94
N ALA A 69 20.61 7.13 4.71
CA ALA A 69 19.46 6.28 4.42
C ALA A 69 18.88 6.54 3.02
N ILE A 70 18.81 7.80 2.59
CA ILE A 70 18.38 8.16 1.23
C ILE A 70 19.34 7.63 0.16
N VAL A 71 20.65 7.65 0.41
CA VAL A 71 21.64 7.10 -0.53
C VAL A 71 21.49 5.57 -0.64
N VAL A 72 21.28 4.88 0.48
CA VAL A 72 21.05 3.42 0.49
C VAL A 72 19.77 3.06 -0.27
N ASP A 73 18.70 3.84 -0.11
CA ASP A 73 17.47 3.68 -0.89
C ASP A 73 17.73 3.89 -2.40
N ALA A 74 18.43 4.96 -2.77
CA ALA A 74 18.79 5.24 -4.16
C ALA A 74 19.62 4.12 -4.81
N VAL A 75 20.58 3.54 -4.08
CA VAL A 75 21.37 2.39 -4.54
C VAL A 75 20.46 1.16 -4.74
N SER A 76 19.50 0.94 -3.84
CA SER A 76 18.55 -0.18 -3.94
C SER A 76 17.68 -0.07 -5.20
N TYR A 77 17.19 1.14 -5.51
CA TYR A 77 16.48 1.41 -6.77
C TYR A 77 17.37 1.24 -8.00
N MET A 78 18.63 1.65 -7.93
CA MET A 78 19.59 1.45 -9.03
C MET A 78 19.81 -0.04 -9.32
N VAL A 79 19.99 -0.85 -8.26
CA VAL A 79 20.11 -2.32 -8.39
C VAL A 79 18.84 -2.91 -9.01
N SER A 80 17.66 -2.46 -8.57
CA SER A 80 16.39 -2.89 -9.15
C SER A 80 16.28 -2.56 -10.63
N ALA A 81 16.66 -1.34 -11.04
CA ALA A 81 16.65 -0.91 -12.43
C ALA A 81 17.61 -1.75 -13.31
N ILE A 82 18.81 -2.05 -12.81
CA ILE A 82 19.77 -2.92 -13.51
C ILE A 82 19.20 -4.33 -13.68
N LEU A 83 18.63 -4.92 -12.61
CA LEU A 83 18.03 -6.24 -12.67
C LEU A 83 16.87 -6.28 -13.67
N LEU A 84 15.99 -5.28 -13.65
CA LEU A 84 14.88 -5.13 -14.61
C LEU A 84 15.39 -5.02 -16.05
N ALA A 85 16.46 -4.25 -16.29
CA ALA A 85 17.05 -4.11 -17.62
C ALA A 85 17.61 -5.44 -18.18
N THR A 86 17.93 -6.41 -17.32
CA THR A 86 18.38 -7.75 -17.76
C THR A 86 17.22 -8.70 -18.10
N VAL A 87 15.98 -8.35 -17.74
CA VAL A 87 14.80 -9.19 -18.02
C VAL A 87 14.42 -9.07 -19.48
N LYS A 88 14.53 -10.18 -20.23
CA LYS A 88 14.02 -10.27 -21.60
C LYS A 88 12.51 -10.54 -21.59
N ALA A 89 11.72 -9.49 -21.70
CA ALA A 89 10.29 -9.61 -21.97
C ALA A 89 10.02 -9.60 -23.47
N LYS A 90 9.14 -10.49 -23.94
CA LYS A 90 8.66 -10.47 -25.33
C LYS A 90 7.40 -9.63 -25.36
N GLU A 91 7.57 -8.32 -25.50
CA GLU A 91 6.44 -7.41 -25.63
C GLU A 91 5.71 -7.72 -26.94
N THR A 92 4.47 -8.21 -26.88
CA THR A 92 3.55 -8.16 -28.00
C THR A 92 3.03 -6.73 -28.09
N PRO A 93 3.43 -5.92 -29.09
CA PRO A 93 2.89 -4.58 -29.23
C PRO A 93 1.38 -4.69 -29.44
N SER A 94 0.58 -4.22 -28.48
CA SER A 94 -0.82 -3.92 -28.74
C SER A 94 -0.82 -2.76 -29.74
N GLY A 95 -1.21 -3.01 -30.98
CA GLY A 95 -1.15 -2.05 -32.08
C GLY A 95 -2.02 -0.79 -31.92
N GLU A 96 -2.74 -0.65 -30.81
CA GLU A 96 -3.51 0.54 -30.47
C GLU A 96 -2.76 1.37 -29.45
N ARG A 97 -2.44 2.62 -29.82
CA ARG A 97 -2.08 3.66 -28.86
C ARG A 97 -3.31 3.92 -27.99
N VAL A 98 -3.42 3.22 -26.86
CA VAL A 98 -4.45 3.52 -25.86
C VAL A 98 -4.19 4.94 -25.38
N SER A 99 -5.04 5.87 -25.79
CA SER A 99 -4.90 7.28 -25.42
C SER A 99 -5.21 7.41 -23.94
N LEU A 100 -4.27 7.91 -23.15
CA LEU A 100 -4.49 8.23 -21.72
C LEU A 100 -5.75 9.08 -21.53
N MET A 101 -6.06 9.92 -22.52
CA MET A 101 -7.23 10.79 -22.56
C MET A 101 -8.54 10.01 -22.75
N GLU A 102 -8.55 8.91 -23.50
CA GLU A 102 -9.72 8.04 -23.64
C GLU A 102 -10.01 7.29 -22.34
N GLY A 103 -8.98 6.77 -21.66
CA GLY A 103 -9.12 6.16 -20.34
C GLY A 103 -9.67 7.13 -19.30
N LEU A 104 -9.11 8.35 -19.24
CA LEU A 104 -9.58 9.39 -18.31
C LEU A 104 -11.02 9.82 -18.60
N ARG A 105 -11.35 10.00 -19.88
CA ARG A 105 -12.70 10.40 -20.32
C ARG A 105 -13.73 9.30 -20.06
N TYR A 106 -13.35 8.03 -20.15
CA TYR A 106 -14.19 6.89 -19.82
C TYR A 106 -14.46 6.77 -18.31
N VAL A 107 -13.41 6.89 -17.48
CA VAL A 107 -13.54 6.88 -16.01
C VAL A 107 -14.38 8.05 -15.52
N LEU A 108 -14.14 9.25 -16.06
CA LEU A 108 -14.93 10.42 -15.74
C LEU A 108 -16.34 10.32 -16.31
N GLY A 109 -16.57 9.63 -17.44
CA GLY A 109 -17.89 9.48 -18.04
C GLY A 109 -18.83 8.54 -17.28
N HIS A 110 -18.29 7.53 -16.59
CA HIS A 110 -19.09 6.53 -15.91
C HIS A 110 -19.34 6.87 -14.43
N PRO A 111 -20.60 7.10 -13.99
CA PRO A 111 -20.90 7.63 -12.65
C PRO A 111 -20.39 6.74 -11.49
N VAL A 112 -20.38 5.42 -11.69
CA VAL A 112 -19.86 4.46 -10.69
C VAL A 112 -18.33 4.50 -10.59
N LEU A 113 -17.62 4.62 -11.71
CA LEU A 113 -16.15 4.68 -11.73
C LEU A 113 -15.66 6.01 -11.18
N ARG A 114 -16.37 7.09 -11.48
CA ARG A 114 -16.11 8.42 -10.91
C ARG A 114 -16.23 8.40 -9.38
N LEU A 115 -17.24 7.72 -8.84
CA LEU A 115 -17.44 7.61 -7.39
C LEU A 115 -16.32 6.79 -6.73
N ILE A 116 -15.92 5.67 -7.34
CA ILE A 116 -14.81 4.84 -6.85
C ILE A 116 -13.49 5.61 -6.89
N GLY A 117 -13.24 6.34 -7.98
CA GLY A 117 -12.05 7.19 -8.12
C GLY A 117 -12.01 8.30 -7.07
N LEU A 118 -13.15 8.94 -6.79
CA LEU A 118 -13.25 9.99 -5.77
C LEU A 118 -13.01 9.44 -4.35
N VAL A 119 -13.60 8.28 -4.04
CA VAL A 119 -13.40 7.62 -2.74
C VAL A 119 -11.95 7.15 -2.58
N GLY A 120 -11.35 6.59 -3.64
CA GLY A 120 -9.94 6.22 -3.66
C GLY A 120 -9.01 7.42 -3.49
N ALA A 121 -9.30 8.53 -4.19
CA ALA A 121 -8.56 9.77 -4.05
C ALA A 121 -8.67 10.36 -2.64
N MET A 122 -9.87 10.38 -2.04
CA MET A 122 -10.06 10.78 -0.64
C MET A 122 -9.28 9.88 0.31
N ASN A 123 -9.31 8.55 0.10
CA ASN A 123 -8.59 7.61 0.96
C ASN A 123 -7.07 7.81 0.88
N MET A 124 -6.53 8.01 -0.32
CA MET A 124 -5.11 8.34 -0.50
C MET A 124 -4.76 9.69 0.13
N PHE A 125 -5.62 10.69 -0.03
CA PHE A 125 -5.40 12.02 0.54
C PHE A 125 -5.33 11.98 2.08
N VAL A 126 -6.28 11.29 2.73
CA VAL A 126 -6.30 11.11 4.19
C VAL A 126 -5.07 10.30 4.64
N SER A 127 -4.72 9.24 3.93
CA SER A 127 -3.54 8.42 4.25
C SER A 127 -2.24 9.21 4.12
N GLY A 128 -2.13 10.07 3.10
CA GLY A 128 -0.98 10.95 2.89
C GLY A 128 -0.82 11.99 4.00
N ILE A 129 -1.92 12.60 4.45
CA ILE A 129 -1.90 13.50 5.61
C ILE A 129 -1.38 12.76 6.85
N PHE A 130 -1.91 11.55 7.11
CA PHE A 130 -1.48 10.74 8.24
C PHE A 130 0.02 10.40 8.19
N ALA A 131 0.53 10.02 7.01
CA ALA A 131 1.93 9.67 6.83
C ALA A 131 2.90 10.83 7.08
N ILE A 132 2.45 12.08 6.90
CA ILE A 132 3.25 13.28 7.13
C ILE A 132 3.14 13.77 8.58
N VAL A 133 1.92 13.80 9.13
CA VAL A 133 1.66 14.36 10.47
C VAL A 133 2.19 13.45 11.58
N GLN A 134 2.15 12.13 11.39
CA GLN A 134 2.60 11.16 12.40
C GLN A 134 4.08 11.28 12.79
N PRO A 135 5.05 11.26 11.86
CA PRO A 135 6.45 11.37 12.22
C PRO A 135 6.77 12.75 12.81
N LEU A 136 6.14 13.83 12.31
CA LEU A 136 6.30 15.18 12.86
C LEU A 136 5.86 15.23 14.33
N TYR A 137 4.68 14.69 14.64
CA TYR A 137 4.15 14.69 16.00
C TYR A 137 4.96 13.78 16.95
N LEU A 138 5.29 12.56 16.52
CA LEU A 138 5.96 11.60 17.40
C LEU A 138 7.45 11.90 17.57
N VAL A 139 8.15 12.25 16.48
CA VAL A 139 9.59 12.47 16.51
C VAL A 139 9.92 13.90 16.94
N ASP A 140 9.27 14.91 16.35
CA ASP A 140 9.63 16.31 16.59
C ASP A 140 8.94 16.90 17.84
N GLU A 141 7.66 16.59 18.11
CA GLU A 141 6.97 17.12 19.31
C GLU A 141 7.14 16.23 20.56
N LEU A 142 6.98 14.92 20.42
CA LEU A 142 7.07 13.97 21.55
C LEU A 142 8.50 13.48 21.83
N GLY A 143 9.47 13.82 20.97
CA GLY A 143 10.88 13.46 21.13
C GLY A 143 11.15 11.95 21.01
N VAL A 144 10.27 11.19 20.35
CA VAL A 144 10.43 9.76 20.13
C VAL A 144 11.56 9.54 19.13
N SER A 145 12.52 8.69 19.47
CA SER A 145 13.60 8.35 18.53
C SER A 145 13.06 7.74 17.23
N ALA A 146 13.73 8.01 16.10
CA ALA A 146 13.31 7.49 14.79
C ALA A 146 13.18 5.95 14.74
N ALA A 147 14.01 5.21 15.48
CA ALA A 147 13.89 3.75 15.55
C ALA A 147 12.71 3.30 16.40
N ALA A 148 12.39 3.99 17.49
CA ALA A 148 11.18 3.71 18.26
C ALA A 148 9.93 3.99 17.42
N TYR A 149 9.92 5.07 16.64
CA TYR A 149 8.85 5.35 15.68
C TYR A 149 8.74 4.24 14.61
N GLY A 150 9.87 3.84 14.00
CA GLY A 150 9.91 2.74 13.02
C GLY A 150 9.38 1.42 13.59
N LEU A 151 9.77 1.07 14.82
CA LEU A 151 9.26 -0.11 15.53
C LEU A 151 7.75 -0.02 15.80
N MET A 152 7.27 1.16 16.21
CA MET A 152 5.85 1.38 16.44
C MET A 152 5.02 1.22 15.16
N VAL A 153 5.52 1.74 14.04
CA VAL A 153 4.89 1.58 12.72
C VAL A 153 4.98 0.13 12.23
N SER A 154 6.06 -0.60 12.51
CA SER A 154 6.16 -2.04 12.20
C SER A 154 5.07 -2.88 12.88
N GLY A 155 4.49 -2.41 13.99
CA GLY A 155 3.29 -3.01 14.59
C GLY A 155 2.10 -3.08 13.62
N ALA A 156 1.98 -2.13 12.70
CA ALA A 156 0.98 -2.16 11.62
C ALA A 156 1.19 -3.37 10.70
N GLY A 157 2.43 -3.79 10.46
CA GLY A 157 2.72 -4.99 9.67
C GLY A 157 2.19 -6.26 10.32
N VAL A 158 2.37 -6.40 11.64
CA VAL A 158 1.82 -7.53 12.42
C VAL A 158 0.30 -7.53 12.36
N GLY A 159 -0.32 -6.36 12.54
CA GLY A 159 -1.76 -6.17 12.38
C GLY A 159 -2.27 -6.61 11.00
N GLY A 160 -1.59 -6.17 9.95
CA GLY A 160 -1.94 -6.51 8.57
C GLY A 160 -1.86 -8.01 8.28
N LEU A 161 -0.80 -8.69 8.73
CA LEU A 161 -0.66 -10.14 8.62
C LEU A 161 -1.78 -10.90 9.34
N LEU A 162 -2.08 -10.50 10.58
CA LEU A 162 -3.20 -11.08 11.33
C LEU A 162 -4.53 -10.82 10.62
N GLY A 163 -4.72 -9.62 10.06
CA GLY A 163 -5.88 -9.27 9.26
C GLY A 163 -6.06 -10.18 8.05
N ALA A 164 -4.99 -10.42 7.29
CA ALA A 164 -5.02 -11.33 6.14
C ALA A 164 -5.35 -12.79 6.54
N LEU A 165 -4.74 -13.29 7.62
CA LEU A 165 -4.97 -14.67 8.11
C LEU A 165 -6.38 -14.87 8.69
N LEU A 166 -6.94 -13.83 9.33
CA LEU A 166 -8.26 -13.89 9.94
C LEU A 166 -9.38 -13.57 8.93
N ALA A 167 -9.09 -12.81 7.87
CA ALA A 167 -10.08 -12.40 6.88
C ALA A 167 -10.90 -13.57 6.34
N SER A 168 -10.26 -14.63 5.87
CA SER A 168 -10.95 -15.80 5.32
C SER A 168 -11.88 -16.47 6.34
N ARG A 169 -11.48 -16.54 7.61
CA ARG A 169 -12.29 -17.14 8.68
C ARG A 169 -13.50 -16.27 9.05
N VAL A 170 -13.29 -14.95 9.13
CA VAL A 170 -14.34 -13.98 9.45
C VAL A 170 -15.36 -13.92 8.31
N ILE A 171 -14.88 -13.86 7.06
CA ILE A 171 -15.73 -13.90 5.86
C ILE A 171 -16.52 -15.21 5.78
N ALA A 172 -15.91 -16.35 6.05
CA ALA A 172 -16.62 -17.64 6.06
C ALA A 172 -17.72 -17.72 7.13
N ARG A 173 -17.53 -17.03 8.27
CA ARG A 173 -18.48 -17.04 9.40
C ARG A 173 -19.60 -16.01 9.26
N PHE A 174 -19.29 -14.81 8.79
CA PHE A 174 -20.21 -13.66 8.79
C PHE A 174 -20.62 -13.19 7.39
N GLY A 175 -19.99 -13.72 6.34
CA GLY A 175 -20.20 -13.28 4.96
C GLY A 175 -19.49 -11.97 4.61
N HIS A 176 -19.45 -11.65 3.31
CA HIS A 176 -18.74 -10.47 2.80
C HIS A 176 -19.34 -9.14 3.27
N GLY A 177 -20.67 -8.97 3.18
CA GLY A 177 -21.35 -7.70 3.51
C GLY A 177 -21.16 -7.25 4.97
N PRO A 178 -21.48 -8.10 5.96
CA PRO A 178 -21.27 -7.78 7.38
C PRO A 178 -19.80 -7.57 7.74
N THR A 179 -18.88 -8.29 7.10
CA THR A 179 -17.43 -8.09 7.32
C THR A 179 -16.97 -6.73 6.81
N MET A 180 -17.42 -6.30 5.63
CA MET A 180 -17.10 -4.98 5.08
C MET A 180 -17.66 -3.83 5.92
N TRP A 181 -18.93 -3.92 6.33
CA TRP A 181 -19.54 -2.90 7.19
C TRP A 181 -18.93 -2.88 8.59
N GLY A 182 -18.74 -4.06 9.20
CA GLY A 182 -18.17 -4.18 10.53
C GLY A 182 -16.76 -3.61 10.60
N THR A 183 -15.92 -3.91 9.60
CA THR A 183 -14.56 -3.35 9.53
C THR A 183 -14.56 -1.84 9.28
N ALA A 184 -15.42 -1.32 8.40
CA ALA A 184 -15.53 0.11 8.17
C ALA A 184 -15.94 0.89 9.43
N VAL A 185 -16.93 0.39 10.18
CA VAL A 185 -17.39 1.00 11.44
C VAL A 185 -16.30 0.91 12.51
N LEU A 186 -15.60 -0.22 12.61
CA LEU A 186 -14.53 -0.42 13.59
C LEU A 186 -13.32 0.48 13.32
N MET A 187 -13.13 0.95 12.09
CA MET A 187 -12.01 1.82 11.74
C MET A 187 -12.10 3.21 12.41
N LEU A 188 -13.31 3.75 12.55
CA LEU A 188 -13.55 5.07 13.15
C LEU A 188 -13.05 5.20 14.60
N PRO A 189 -13.46 4.34 15.56
CA PRO A 189 -12.96 4.43 16.93
C PRO A 189 -11.47 4.15 17.04
N LEU A 190 -10.88 3.39 16.11
CA LEU A 190 -9.44 3.12 16.11
C LEU A 190 -8.62 4.34 15.69
N PHE A 191 -9.11 5.16 14.75
CA PHE A 191 -8.47 6.45 14.45
C PHE A 191 -8.56 7.41 15.64
N VAL A 192 -9.69 7.42 16.34
CA VAL A 192 -9.85 8.21 17.57
C VAL A 192 -8.87 7.73 18.65
N LEU A 193 -8.67 6.42 18.79
CA LEU A 193 -7.69 5.85 19.72
C LEU A 193 -6.26 6.32 19.41
N VAL A 194 -5.88 6.39 18.13
CA VAL A 194 -4.59 6.94 17.71
C VAL A 194 -4.50 8.44 17.96
N ALA A 195 -5.58 9.20 17.79
CA ALA A 195 -5.62 10.62 18.10
C ALA A 195 -5.46 10.93 19.61
N PHE A 196 -5.80 9.99 20.49
CA PHE A 196 -5.59 10.10 21.94
C PHE A 196 -4.17 9.75 22.41
N THR A 197 -3.27 9.44 21.47
CA THR A 197 -1.86 9.20 21.80
C THR A 197 -1.24 10.47 22.36
N GLY A 198 -0.38 10.32 23.36
CA GLY A 198 0.23 11.43 24.07
C GLY A 198 1.39 10.98 24.96
N PRO A 199 1.96 11.88 25.77
CA PRO A 199 3.14 11.58 26.59
C PRO A 199 2.88 10.47 27.62
N GLY A 200 3.94 9.72 27.96
CA GLY A 200 3.91 8.69 29.01
C GLY A 200 3.27 7.37 28.55
N TRP A 201 2.39 6.79 29.37
CA TRP A 201 1.77 5.49 29.08
C TRP A 201 0.87 5.51 27.82
N ARG A 202 0.37 6.70 27.43
CA ARG A 202 -0.49 6.88 26.23
C ARG A 202 0.27 6.69 24.93
N LEU A 203 1.61 6.74 24.96
CA LEU A 203 2.46 6.53 23.80
C LEU A 203 2.41 5.07 23.32
N ALA A 204 2.14 4.12 24.24
CA ALA A 204 1.92 2.72 23.91
C ALA A 204 0.60 2.46 23.16
N LEU A 205 -0.36 3.39 23.19
CA LEU A 205 -1.60 3.28 22.43
C LEU A 205 -1.38 3.42 20.92
N PHE A 206 -0.30 4.09 20.51
CA PHE A 206 0.01 4.32 19.10
C PHE A 206 0.29 3.02 18.33
N PRO A 207 1.27 2.16 18.72
CA PRO A 207 1.51 0.90 18.02
C PRO A 207 0.32 -0.05 18.07
N ILE A 208 -0.45 -0.06 19.16
CA ILE A 208 -1.67 -0.88 19.29
C ILE A 208 -2.74 -0.40 18.32
N GLY A 209 -2.98 0.92 18.28
CA GLY A 209 -3.93 1.52 17.36
C GLY A 209 -3.55 1.26 15.91
N MET A 210 -2.28 1.44 15.54
CA MET A 210 -1.78 1.17 14.19
C MET A 210 -1.89 -0.30 13.79
N ALA A 211 -1.60 -1.23 14.70
CA ALA A 211 -1.81 -2.66 14.48
C ALA A 211 -3.28 -2.98 14.22
N LEU A 212 -4.20 -2.43 15.03
CA LEU A 212 -5.64 -2.67 14.87
C LEU A 212 -6.19 -2.02 13.59
N ILE A 213 -5.78 -0.80 13.26
CA ILE A 213 -6.17 -0.12 12.01
C ILE A 213 -5.73 -0.96 10.81
N SER A 214 -4.49 -1.44 10.81
CA SER A 214 -3.95 -2.26 9.73
C SER A 214 -4.68 -3.60 9.61
N LEU A 215 -4.96 -4.27 10.74
CA LEU A 215 -5.73 -5.51 10.78
C LEU A 215 -7.10 -5.35 10.13
N VAL A 216 -7.84 -4.32 10.55
CA VAL A 216 -9.19 -4.05 10.07
C VAL A 216 -9.16 -3.59 8.60
N GLY A 217 -8.19 -2.75 8.22
CA GLY A 217 -8.01 -2.26 6.87
C GLY A 217 -7.68 -3.36 5.86
N VAL A 218 -6.77 -4.27 6.20
CA VAL A 218 -6.43 -5.43 5.37
C VAL A 218 -7.62 -6.37 5.24
N MET A 219 -8.32 -6.65 6.34
CA MET A 219 -9.50 -7.51 6.32
C MET A 219 -10.63 -6.94 5.43
N ASN A 220 -10.83 -5.61 5.46
CA ASN A 220 -11.76 -4.93 4.57
C ASN A 220 -11.32 -5.02 3.09
N ASN A 221 -10.03 -4.85 2.81
CA ASN A 221 -9.48 -4.99 1.45
C ASN A 221 -9.69 -6.40 0.90
N VAL A 222 -9.41 -7.44 1.70
CA VAL A 222 -9.65 -8.83 1.33
C VAL A 222 -11.14 -9.06 1.09
N ALA A 223 -12.02 -8.60 1.98
CA ALA A 223 -13.46 -8.76 1.82
C ALA A 223 -13.98 -8.09 0.54
N GLN A 224 -13.53 -6.87 0.23
CA GLN A 224 -13.87 -6.17 -1.01
C GLN A 224 -13.33 -6.86 -2.26
N GLY A 225 -12.05 -7.26 -2.23
CA GLY A 225 -11.39 -7.95 -3.34
C GLY A 225 -12.07 -9.28 -3.66
N SER A 226 -12.30 -10.11 -2.64
CA SER A 226 -12.98 -11.40 -2.79
C SER A 226 -14.43 -11.24 -3.23
N TYR A 227 -15.16 -10.25 -2.72
CA TYR A 227 -16.54 -9.98 -3.14
C TYR A 227 -16.62 -9.58 -4.62
N ARG A 228 -15.72 -8.69 -5.08
CA ARG A 228 -15.61 -8.33 -6.50
C ARG A 228 -15.28 -9.55 -7.36
N GLN A 229 -14.36 -10.41 -6.92
CA GLN A 229 -14.00 -11.63 -7.66
C GLN A 229 -15.14 -12.66 -7.69
N ALA A 230 -15.93 -12.79 -6.62
CA ALA A 230 -17.03 -13.73 -6.52
C ALA A 230 -18.23 -13.36 -7.42
N ILE A 231 -18.49 -12.07 -7.59
CA ILE A 231 -19.63 -11.57 -8.39
C ILE A 231 -19.26 -11.37 -9.87
N CYS A 232 -17.99 -11.07 -10.17
CA CYS A 232 -17.56 -10.89 -11.55
C CYS A 232 -17.34 -12.24 -12.26
N PRO A 233 -17.99 -12.46 -13.44
CA PRO A 233 -17.72 -13.62 -14.29
C PRO A 233 -16.24 -13.72 -14.65
N GLU A 234 -15.68 -14.94 -14.71
CA GLU A 234 -14.25 -15.19 -14.98
C GLU A 234 -13.72 -14.47 -16.21
N ALA A 235 -14.55 -14.33 -17.26
CA ALA A 235 -14.21 -13.65 -18.50
C ALA A 235 -13.92 -12.14 -18.38
N LEU A 236 -14.37 -11.49 -17.29
CA LEU A 236 -14.24 -10.04 -17.10
C LEU A 236 -13.23 -9.65 -16.01
N ARG A 237 -12.70 -10.61 -15.23
CA ARG A 237 -11.77 -10.35 -14.12
C ARG A 237 -10.49 -9.65 -14.54
N GLY A 238 -9.94 -9.97 -15.72
CA GLY A 238 -8.71 -9.34 -16.24
C GLY A 238 -8.89 -7.90 -16.73
N ARG A 239 -10.12 -7.48 -17.04
CA ARG A 239 -10.44 -6.12 -17.55
C ARG A 239 -10.83 -5.13 -16.47
N MET A 240 -11.17 -5.59 -15.27
CA MET A 240 -11.57 -4.73 -14.14
C MET A 240 -10.36 -4.16 -13.38
N ASN A 241 -9.20 -4.82 -13.47
CA ASN A 241 -7.96 -4.42 -12.79
C ASN A 241 -6.99 -3.66 -13.71
N ALA A 242 -7.28 -3.54 -15.01
CA ALA A 242 -6.52 -2.75 -15.99
C ALA A 242 -7.09 -1.33 -16.05
#